data_AF-A0A1B3Z766-F1
#
_entry.id   AF-A0A1B3Z766-F1
#
_cell.length_a   1.000
_cell.length_b   1.000
_cell.length_c   1.000
_cell.angle_alpha   90.00
_cell.angle_beta   90.00
_cell.angle_gamma   90.00
#
_symmetry.space_group_name_H-M   'P 1'
#
loop_
_entity.id
_entity.type
_entity.pdbx_description
1 polymer ?
#
loop_
_entity_poly.entity_id
_entity_poly.type
_entity_poly.pdbx_seq_one_letter_code
_entity_poly.pdbx_strand_id
1 'polypeptide(L)'
;MSQVKWTETAYERGSESGSSHWTGILTILTKPPVSADTLRKNPLGIYIDAIDWSRELEPAASTAPARTTQPPSNVPLGSPLDPNLAAQPTVNTETQP
;
A
#
# COMPACT_ATOMS: atom_id res chain seq x y z
N MET A 1 24.81 9.96 7.49
CA MET A 1 23.53 9.94 6.75
C MET A 1 22.45 9.58 7.75
N SER A 2 21.38 10.37 7.79
CA SER A 2 20.30 10.23 8.75
C SER A 2 19.01 9.85 8.02
N GLN A 3 18.26 8.88 8.55
CA GLN A 3 16.98 8.48 7.97
C GLN A 3 15.82 9.09 8.78
N VAL A 4 14.81 9.58 8.09
CA VAL A 4 13.60 10.15 8.68
C VAL A 4 12.39 9.52 8.02
N LYS A 5 11.39 9.14 8.81
CA LYS A 5 10.08 8.69 8.33
C LYS A 5 9.03 9.72 8.73
N TRP A 6 8.12 10.07 7.81
CA TRP A 6 6.99 10.93 8.11
C TRP A 6 5.75 10.46 7.35
N THR A 7 4.59 10.91 7.81
CA THR A 7 3.30 10.69 7.16
C THR A 7 2.75 12.05 6.76
N GLU A 8 2.31 12.16 5.51
CA GLU A 8 1.70 13.36 4.96
C GLU A 8 0.22 13.10 4.71
N THR A 9 -0.65 13.96 5.24
CA THR A 9 -2.09 13.90 5.01
C THR A 9 -2.52 15.11 4.18
N ALA A 10 -3.07 14.85 3.00
CA ALA A 10 -3.56 15.87 2.11
C ALA A 10 -5.04 16.17 2.42
N TYR A 11 -5.39 17.46 2.50
CA TYR A 11 -6.77 17.91 2.69
C TYR A 11 -7.21 18.76 1.48
N GLU A 12 -8.34 18.42 0.86
CA GLU A 12 -8.96 19.21 -0.20
C GLU A 12 -10.34 19.70 0.26
N ARG A 13 -10.55 21.03 0.23
CA ARG A 13 -11.81 21.68 0.67
C ARG A 13 -12.31 21.22 2.05
N GLY A 14 -11.39 20.95 2.97
CA GLY A 14 -11.69 20.50 4.33
C GLY A 14 -12.00 19.00 4.46
N SER A 15 -11.97 18.23 3.36
CA SER A 15 -12.03 16.77 3.39
C SER A 15 -10.63 16.18 3.25
N GLU A 16 -10.34 15.11 3.99
CA GLU A 16 -9.11 14.33 3.79
C GLU A 16 -9.15 13.69 2.39
N SER A 17 -8.12 13.98 1.59
CA SER A 17 -7.96 13.51 0.21
C SER A 17 -7.09 12.26 0.13
N GLY A 18 -6.21 12.06 1.13
CA GLY A 18 -5.44 10.84 1.30
C GLY A 18 -4.27 10.99 2.26
N SER A 19 -3.68 9.87 2.66
CA SER A 19 -2.44 9.83 3.44
C SER A 19 -1.33 9.13 2.67
N SER A 20 -0.10 9.57 2.86
CA SER A 20 1.09 9.00 2.24
C SER A 20 2.20 8.85 3.27
N HIS A 21 2.78 7.68 3.33
CA HIS A 21 3.97 7.42 4.14
C HIS A 21 5.22 7.67 3.31
N TRP A 22 6.18 8.36 3.89
CA TRP A 22 7.41 8.77 3.24
C TRP A 22 8.62 8.35 4.07
N THR A 23 9.69 7.98 3.38
CA THR A 23 11.01 7.77 3.98
C THR A 23 12.01 8.64 3.25
N GLY A 24 12.81 9.40 4.01
CA GLY A 24 13.86 10.26 3.48
C GLY A 24 15.21 9.96 4.11
N ILE A 25 16.26 10.13 3.31
CA ILE A 25 17.66 10.08 3.71
C ILE A 25 18.22 11.50 3.58
N LEU A 26 18.80 11.99 4.68
CA LEU A 26 19.31 13.35 4.80
C LEU A 26 20.81 13.33 5.12
N THR A 27 21.53 14.24 4.47
CA THR A 27 22.91 14.59 4.83
C THR A 27 22.87 15.86 5.67
N ILE A 28 23.20 15.71 6.95
CA ILE A 28 23.20 16.80 7.92
C ILE A 28 24.62 17.38 8.02
N LEU A 29 24.73 18.69 7.99
CA LEU A 29 25.96 19.44 8.18
C LEU A 29 25.84 20.35 9.41
N THR A 30 26.79 20.23 10.32
CA THR A 30 26.87 21.10 11.50
C THR A 30 27.86 22.22 11.23
N LYS A 31 27.38 23.46 11.20
CA LYS A 31 28.19 24.68 11.05
C LYS A 31 28.06 25.52 12.32
N PRO A 32 29.12 25.68 13.12
CA PRO A 32 29.04 26.50 14.33
C PRO A 32 28.64 27.94 13.95
N PRO A 33 27.69 28.56 14.67
CA PRO A 33 27.24 29.91 14.36
C PRO A 33 28.35 30.91 14.65
N VAL A 34 28.72 31.70 13.63
CA VAL A 34 29.81 32.70 13.72
C VAL A 34 29.35 34.11 14.05
N SER A 35 28.03 34.35 14.10
CA SER A 35 27.44 35.67 14.30
C SER A 35 26.27 35.59 15.29
N ALA A 36 25.98 36.69 16.00
CA ALA A 36 24.88 36.73 16.97
C ALA A 36 23.50 36.49 16.32
N ASP A 37 23.30 36.91 15.06
CA ASP A 37 22.06 36.70 14.32
C ASP A 37 21.84 35.22 13.96
N THR A 38 22.90 34.53 13.50
CA THR A 38 22.83 33.09 13.16
C THR A 38 22.71 32.23 14.40
N LEU A 39 23.35 32.60 15.52
CA LEU A 39 23.18 31.92 16.81
C LEU A 39 21.73 32.01 17.31
N ARG A 40 21.06 33.16 17.11
CA ARG A 40 19.66 33.34 17.53
C ARG A 40 18.68 32.51 16.70
N LYS A 41 18.92 32.39 15.39
CA LYS A 41 18.03 31.65 14.48
C LYS A 41 18.28 30.15 14.49
N ASN A 42 19.54 29.74 14.66
CA ASN A 42 19.96 28.34 14.63
C ASN A 42 21.08 28.12 15.67
N PRO A 43 20.74 28.00 16.97
CA PRO A 43 21.73 27.87 18.03
C PRO A 43 22.57 26.60 17.93
N LEU A 44 22.04 25.55 17.30
CA LEU A 44 22.73 24.28 17.09
C LEU A 44 23.58 24.27 15.81
N GLY A 45 23.39 25.25 14.91
CA GLY A 45 24.12 25.31 13.66
C GLY A 45 23.83 24.13 12.72
N ILE A 46 22.64 23.54 12.78
CA ILE A 46 22.28 22.36 11.97
C ILE A 46 21.74 22.80 10.62
N TYR A 47 22.29 22.26 9.54
CA TYR A 47 21.88 22.49 8.16
C TYR A 47 21.69 21.16 7.43
N ILE A 48 20.89 21.17 6.37
CA ILE A 48 20.73 20.03 5.46
C ILE A 48 21.53 20.35 4.19
N ASP A 49 22.43 19.43 3.81
CA ASP A 49 23.28 19.54 2.62
C ASP A 49 22.65 18.81 1.43
N ALA A 50 22.08 17.63 1.66
CA ALA A 50 21.37 16.83 0.67
C ALA A 50 20.16 16.13 1.29
N ILE A 51 19.14 15.90 0.47
CA ILE A 51 17.92 15.19 0.85
C ILE A 51 17.39 14.38 -0.33
N ASP A 52 17.10 13.11 -0.06
CA ASP A 52 16.47 12.19 -0.98
C ASP A 52 15.28 11.55 -0.28
N TRP A 53 14.14 11.42 -0.94
CA TRP A 53 12.96 10.77 -0.36
C TRP A 53 12.17 9.93 -1.35
N SER A 54 11.49 8.92 -0.81
CA SER A 54 10.61 8.04 -1.57
C SER A 54 9.33 7.76 -0.79
N ARG A 55 8.21 7.66 -1.52
CA ARG A 55 6.94 7.22 -0.95
C ARG A 55 7.00 5.73 -0.64
N GLU A 56 6.59 5.34 0.56
CA GLU A 56 6.38 3.94 0.91
C GLU A 56 5.09 3.48 0.22
N LEU A 57 5.16 2.37 -0.52
CA LEU A 57 3.98 1.74 -1.10
C LEU A 57 3.31 0.94 0.01
N GLU A 58 2.17 1.43 0.52
CA GLU A 58 1.30 0.57 1.31
C GLU A 58 0.83 -0.58 0.42
N PRO A 59 1.08 -1.84 0.81
CA PRO A 59 0.43 -2.94 0.12
C PRO A 59 -1.06 -2.70 0.26
N ALA A 60 -1.76 -2.55 -0.87
CA ALA A 60 -3.21 -2.57 -0.91
C ALA A 60 -3.61 -3.75 -0.03
N ALA A 61 -4.32 -3.45 1.07
CA ALA A 61 -4.74 -4.42 2.06
C ALA A 61 -5.15 -5.65 1.27
N SER A 62 -4.40 -6.75 1.43
CA SER A 62 -4.71 -7.97 0.71
C SER A 62 -6.18 -8.21 1.00
N THR A 63 -7.03 -7.98 0.01
CA THR A 63 -8.37 -8.52 -0.04
C THR A 63 -8.09 -10.00 -0.05
N ALA A 64 -7.92 -10.57 1.15
CA ALA A 64 -7.92 -11.99 1.35
C ALA A 64 -9.17 -12.43 0.58
N PRO A 65 -9.07 -13.26 -0.47
CA PRO A 65 -10.25 -13.80 -1.08
C PRO A 65 -11.01 -14.40 0.08
N ALA A 66 -12.22 -13.89 0.31
CA ALA A 66 -13.08 -14.37 1.37
C ALA A 66 -12.96 -15.88 1.32
N ARG A 67 -12.40 -16.48 2.38
CA ARG A 67 -12.42 -17.94 2.54
C ARG A 67 -13.86 -18.30 2.27
N THR A 68 -14.12 -18.93 1.13
CA THR A 68 -15.44 -19.44 0.82
C THR A 68 -15.72 -20.34 2.00
N THR A 69 -16.66 -19.93 2.84
CA THR A 69 -17.26 -20.81 3.83
C THR A 69 -17.94 -21.88 3.00
N GLN A 70 -17.18 -22.89 2.58
CA GLN A 70 -17.72 -24.13 2.07
C GLN A 70 -18.60 -24.65 3.22
N PRO A 71 -19.93 -24.69 3.05
CA PRO A 71 -20.77 -25.35 4.03
C PRO A 71 -20.27 -26.79 4.16
N PRO A 72 -20.24 -27.38 5.37
CA PRO A 72 -19.80 -28.77 5.52
C PRO A 72 -20.70 -29.65 4.66
N SER A 73 -20.12 -30.22 3.60
CA SER A 73 -20.75 -31.20 2.73
C SER A 73 -21.00 -32.48 3.51
N ASN A 74 -22.09 -32.52 4.27
CA ASN A 74 -22.63 -33.75 4.84
C ASN A 74 -24.01 -34.03 4.21
N VAL A 75 -24.03 -34.09 2.87
CA VAL A 75 -25.18 -34.56 2.10
C VAL A 75 -24.94 -36.04 1.72
N PRO A 76 -25.80 -36.98 2.18
CA PRO A 76 -25.68 -38.38 1.78
C PRO A 76 -25.96 -38.55 0.28
N LEU A 77 -25.17 -39.42 -0.33
CA LEU A 77 -25.19 -39.81 -1.74
C LEU A 77 -26.56 -40.41 -2.11
N GLY A 78 -27.47 -39.60 -2.67
CA GLY A 78 -28.77 -40.10 -3.15
C GLY A 78 -29.90 -39.08 -3.34
N SER A 79 -29.62 -37.78 -3.51
CA SER A 79 -30.67 -36.77 -3.76
C SER A 79 -30.79 -36.42 -5.25
N PRO A 80 -31.95 -36.60 -5.90
CA PRO A 80 -32.13 -36.50 -7.35
C PRO A 80 -32.23 -35.06 -7.91
N LEU A 81 -31.62 -34.07 -7.26
CA LEU A 81 -31.66 -32.66 -7.68
C LEU A 81 -30.26 -32.15 -8.00
N ASP A 82 -29.56 -32.82 -8.91
CA ASP A 82 -28.29 -32.34 -9.46
C ASP A 82 -28.54 -31.25 -10.51
N PRO A 83 -28.06 -30.00 -10.31
CA PRO A 83 -28.15 -28.94 -11.32
C PRO A 83 -27.26 -29.19 -12.55
N ASN A 84 -26.31 -30.12 -12.43
CA ASN A 84 -25.30 -30.42 -13.45
C ASN A 84 -25.86 -31.23 -14.64
N LEU A 85 -27.09 -31.73 -14.55
CA LEU A 85 -27.75 -32.42 -15.68
C LEU A 85 -28.18 -31.45 -16.80
N ALA A 86 -28.37 -30.17 -16.47
CA ALA A 86 -28.69 -29.13 -17.46
C ALA A 86 -27.45 -28.63 -18.24
N ALA A 87 -26.24 -29.05 -17.84
CA ALA A 87 -24.97 -28.54 -18.39
C ALA A 87 -24.23 -29.56 -19.27
N GLN A 88 -24.93 -30.50 -19.90
CA GLN A 88 -24.34 -31.42 -20.90
C GLN A 88 -25.24 -31.50 -22.14
N PRO A 89 -24.91 -30.73 -23.20
CA PRO A 89 -24.35 -31.27 -24.45
C PRO A 89 -23.24 -30.34 -25.03
N THR A 90 -22.27 -30.70 -25.86
CA THR A 90 -22.06 -31.80 -26.81
C THR A 90 -20.57 -31.94 -27.10
N VAL A 91 -20.18 -33.19 -27.37
CA VAL A 91 -18.94 -33.68 -27.97
C VAL A 91 -18.40 -32.76 -29.08
N ASN A 92 -17.17 -32.26 -28.93
CA ASN A 92 -16.46 -31.57 -30.01
C ASN A 92 -15.88 -32.61 -30.97
N THR A 93 -16.60 -32.88 -32.06
CA THR A 93 -16.06 -33.57 -33.24
C THR A 93 -15.98 -32.57 -34.39
N GLU A 94 -14.77 -32.40 -34.92
CA GLU A 94 -14.49 -32.28 -36.35
C GLU A 94 -14.58 -30.90 -37.09
N THR A 95 -13.44 -30.59 -37.73
CA THR A 95 -13.20 -29.86 -39.00
C THR A 95 -13.24 -28.33 -39.05
N GLN A 96 -12.01 -27.80 -39.21
CA GLN A 96 -11.60 -26.46 -39.62
C GLN A 96 -11.84 -26.25 -41.13
N PRO A 97 -12.38 -25.08 -41.56
CA PRO A 97 -12.25 -24.58 -42.93
C PRO A 97 -10.93 -23.81 -43.15
#